data_AF-A0A947YVZ9-F1
#
_entry.id   AF-A0A947YVZ9-F1
#
_cell.length_a   1.000
_cell.length_b   1.000
_cell.length_c   1.000
_cell.angle_alpha   90.00
_cell.angle_beta   90.00
_cell.angle_gamma   90.00
#
_symmetry.space_group_name_H-M   'P 1'
#
loop_
_entity.id
_entity.type
_entity.pdbx_description
1 polymer ?
#
loop_
_entity_poly.entity_id
_entity_poly.type
_entity_poly.pdbx_seq_one_letter_code
_entity_poly.pdbx_strand_id
1 'polypeptide(L)'
;MDIVKCGCSYTYNEKCFNGEDDDYDGAVDCDDADCQYSDFCTEEVFEELCDNGIDDDMDGKIDCEDTKCETYFPCVEAKQGLEDDFMTCTSSVTSNHGFGFLPVFIILIVAIRYVYQCISR
;
A
#
# COMPACT_ATOMS: atom_id res chain seq x y z
N MET A 1 14.55 51.03 -34.29
CA MET A 1 13.82 51.19 -33.02
C MET A 1 12.47 50.58 -33.31
N ASP A 2 12.36 49.28 -33.12
CA ASP A 2 11.29 48.48 -33.68
C ASP A 2 10.53 47.80 -32.53
N ILE A 3 9.43 48.46 -32.17
CA ILE A 3 8.13 47.95 -31.72
C ILE A 3 8.17 46.72 -30.77
N VAL A 4 8.01 46.99 -29.48
CA VAL A 4 7.60 46.02 -28.46
C VAL A 4 6.23 45.46 -28.83
N LYS A 5 6.16 44.15 -29.05
CA LYS A 5 4.93 43.37 -29.14
C LYS A 5 5.09 42.18 -28.19
N CYS A 6 4.19 42.04 -27.22
CA CYS A 6 4.01 40.77 -26.50
C CYS A 6 3.81 39.67 -27.55
N GLY A 7 4.67 38.65 -27.52
CA GLY A 7 4.67 37.55 -28.46
C GLY A 7 5.94 37.51 -29.28
N CYS A 8 6.94 36.79 -28.74
CA CYS A 8 8.02 36.22 -29.52
C CYS A 8 8.07 34.73 -29.14
N SER A 9 7.65 33.89 -30.09
CA SER A 9 7.98 32.47 -30.09
C SER A 9 9.50 32.38 -30.16
N TYR A 10 10.13 32.14 -29.01
CA TYR A 10 11.50 31.70 -28.96
C TYR A 10 11.45 30.19 -29.17
N THR A 11 12.22 29.67 -30.12
CA THR A 11 12.56 28.24 -30.11
C THR A 11 13.57 28.01 -28.97
N TYR A 12 13.20 28.41 -27.76
CA TYR A 12 13.96 28.08 -26.58
C TYR A 12 13.56 26.66 -26.22
N ASN A 13 14.55 25.78 -26.01
CA ASN A 13 14.23 24.44 -25.52
C ASN A 13 13.87 24.62 -24.05
N GLU A 14 12.57 24.61 -23.76
CA GLU A 14 12.07 24.48 -22.40
C GLU A 14 12.54 23.14 -21.83
N LYS A 15 13.17 23.15 -20.64
CA LYS A 15 13.54 21.89 -19.95
C LYS A 15 12.51 21.62 -18.87
N CYS A 16 11.55 20.77 -19.23
CA CYS A 16 10.37 20.44 -18.44
C CYS A 16 10.55 19.74 -17.08
N PHE A 17 11.76 19.72 -16.49
CA PHE A 17 12.01 19.06 -15.19
C PHE A 17 13.16 19.70 -14.40
N ASN A 18 13.57 20.94 -14.71
CA ASN A 18 14.72 21.59 -14.06
C ASN A 18 14.32 22.62 -13.00
N GLY A 19 13.02 22.91 -12.81
CA GLY A 19 12.54 23.86 -11.81
C GLY A 19 12.70 25.33 -12.21
N GLU A 20 13.01 25.62 -13.48
CA GLU A 20 13.23 26.97 -14.00
C GLU A 20 12.30 27.24 -15.18
N ASP A 21 11.87 28.50 -15.31
CA ASP A 21 11.23 29.03 -16.51
C ASP A 21 12.34 29.31 -17.53
N ASP A 22 12.60 28.33 -18.40
CA ASP A 22 13.74 28.36 -19.32
C ASP A 22 13.47 29.36 -20.46
N ASP A 23 12.23 29.44 -20.95
CA ASP A 23 11.81 30.32 -22.05
C ASP A 23 11.37 31.75 -21.64
N TYR A 24 11.22 31.98 -20.33
CA TYR A 24 10.82 33.22 -19.67
C TYR A 24 9.39 33.69 -20.01
N ASP A 25 8.47 32.77 -20.30
CA ASP A 25 7.06 33.08 -20.57
C ASP A 25 6.19 33.19 -19.29
N GLY A 26 6.76 32.81 -18.15
CA GLY A 26 6.15 32.87 -16.83
C GLY A 26 5.54 31.56 -16.34
N ALA A 27 5.59 30.50 -17.13
CA ALA A 27 5.31 29.14 -16.71
C ALA A 27 6.61 28.39 -16.36
N VAL A 28 6.51 27.32 -15.57
CA VAL A 28 7.68 26.53 -15.13
C VAL A 28 7.36 25.05 -15.31
N ASP A 29 8.29 24.30 -15.88
CA ASP A 29 8.20 22.85 -16.06
C ASP A 29 6.82 22.42 -16.63
N CYS A 30 6.08 21.55 -15.94
CA CYS A 30 4.79 21.02 -16.41
C CYS A 30 3.62 22.01 -16.36
N ASP A 31 3.82 23.18 -15.73
CA ASP A 31 2.87 24.29 -15.84
C ASP A 31 3.04 25.02 -17.19
N ASP A 32 4.13 24.76 -17.93
CA ASP A 32 4.42 25.32 -19.25
C ASP A 32 3.70 24.56 -20.38
N ALA A 33 3.09 25.32 -21.28
CA ALA A 33 2.39 24.77 -22.45
C ALA A 33 3.32 24.08 -23.45
N ASP A 34 4.58 24.55 -23.55
CA ASP A 34 5.61 23.94 -24.38
C ASP A 34 6.07 22.58 -23.82
N CYS A 35 5.77 22.30 -22.54
CA CYS A 35 6.01 21.02 -21.88
C CYS A 35 4.86 20.01 -21.93
N GLN A 36 3.69 20.35 -22.49
CA GLN A 36 2.51 19.46 -22.41
C GLN A 36 2.69 18.08 -23.06
N TYR A 37 3.68 17.93 -23.96
CA TYR A 37 3.99 16.69 -24.66
C TYR A 37 5.32 16.07 -24.23
N SER A 38 5.93 16.63 -23.20
CA SER A 38 7.15 16.09 -22.61
C SER A 38 6.83 14.78 -21.88
N ASP A 39 7.70 13.78 -22.02
CA ASP A 39 7.60 12.52 -21.27
C ASP A 39 7.61 12.78 -19.75
N PHE A 40 8.14 13.92 -19.30
CA PHE A 40 8.17 14.34 -17.89
C PHE A 40 6.82 14.87 -17.37
N CYS A 41 5.94 15.33 -18.25
CA CYS A 41 4.66 15.96 -17.89
C CYS A 41 3.46 15.17 -18.40
N THR A 42 3.72 14.00 -18.98
CA THR A 42 2.68 13.05 -19.36
C THR A 42 2.65 11.98 -18.27
N GLU A 43 1.54 11.94 -17.53
CA GLU A 43 1.26 10.98 -16.44
C GLU A 43 1.43 9.50 -16.85
N GLU A 44 1.61 9.21 -18.15
CA GLU A 44 1.61 7.86 -18.71
C GLU A 44 2.99 7.18 -18.80
N VAL A 45 4.10 7.86 -18.52
CA VAL A 45 5.41 7.32 -18.95
C VAL A 45 6.23 6.67 -17.85
N PHE A 46 5.95 6.95 -16.57
CA PHE A 46 6.69 6.33 -15.47
C PHE A 46 5.95 5.09 -14.93
N GLU A 47 6.68 3.98 -14.89
CA GLU A 47 6.27 2.75 -14.19
C GLU A 47 6.38 2.99 -12.69
N GLU A 48 5.30 2.75 -11.95
CA GLU A 48 5.29 2.82 -10.49
C GLU A 48 5.89 1.54 -9.88
N LEU A 49 6.85 1.69 -8.94
CA LEU A 49 7.32 0.56 -8.13
C LEU A 49 6.48 0.46 -6.85
N CYS A 50 5.46 -0.37 -6.92
CA CYS A 50 4.41 -0.54 -5.93
C CYS A 50 4.81 -1.00 -4.49
N ASP A 51 6.08 -1.00 -4.13
CA ASP A 51 6.57 -1.44 -2.82
C ASP A 51 7.79 -0.67 -2.27
N ASN A 52 8.11 0.49 -2.84
CA ASN A 52 9.30 1.25 -2.46
C ASN A 52 9.01 2.45 -1.54
N GLY A 53 7.74 2.80 -1.32
CA GLY A 53 7.34 3.93 -0.47
C GLY A 53 7.53 5.31 -1.09
N ILE A 54 7.69 5.37 -2.41
CA ILE A 54 7.91 6.58 -3.20
C ILE A 54 6.80 6.65 -4.26
N ASP A 55 6.48 7.86 -4.69
CA ASP A 55 5.66 8.14 -5.86
C ASP A 55 6.62 8.21 -7.07
N ASP A 56 6.83 7.09 -7.75
CA ASP A 56 7.82 6.99 -8.84
C ASP A 56 7.30 7.62 -10.14
N ASP A 57 5.99 7.74 -10.28
CA ASP A 57 5.35 8.35 -11.44
C ASP A 57 4.92 9.81 -11.24
N MET A 58 5.09 10.32 -10.02
CA MET A 58 4.80 11.67 -9.58
C MET A 58 3.33 12.09 -9.76
N ASP A 59 2.40 11.13 -9.76
CA ASP A 59 0.96 11.40 -9.90
C ASP A 59 0.29 11.79 -8.56
N GLY A 60 1.07 11.83 -7.48
CA GLY A 60 0.66 12.17 -6.13
C GLY A 60 0.13 10.97 -5.34
N LYS A 61 0.19 9.75 -5.88
CA LYS A 61 -0.19 8.51 -5.21
C LYS A 61 1.03 7.64 -5.01
N ILE A 62 1.14 7.01 -3.84
CA ILE A 62 2.30 6.20 -3.45
C ILE A 62 1.88 4.72 -3.38
N ASP A 63 2.67 3.83 -3.99
CA ASP A 63 2.51 2.37 -3.90
C ASP A 63 1.05 1.91 -4.15
N CYS A 64 0.42 1.25 -3.17
CA CYS A 64 -0.95 0.73 -3.23
C CYS A 64 -2.06 1.80 -3.22
N GLU A 65 -1.69 3.06 -3.07
CA GLU A 65 -2.58 4.19 -3.32
C GLU A 65 -2.60 4.55 -4.80
N ASP A 66 -1.58 4.15 -5.59
CA ASP A 66 -1.55 4.31 -7.04
C ASP A 66 -2.45 3.28 -7.76
N THR A 67 -3.23 3.82 -8.69
CA THR A 67 -4.01 3.12 -9.70
C THR A 67 -3.18 2.19 -10.59
N LYS A 68 -1.90 2.50 -10.86
CA LYS A 68 -1.01 1.61 -11.62
C LYS A 68 -0.65 0.34 -10.84
N CYS A 69 -0.78 0.38 -9.51
CA CYS A 69 -0.52 -0.74 -8.60
C CYS A 69 -1.74 -1.61 -8.29
N GLU A 70 -2.88 -1.39 -8.95
CA GLU A 70 -4.12 -2.16 -8.71
C GLU A 70 -3.96 -3.68 -8.91
N THR A 71 -3.01 -4.11 -9.76
CA THR A 71 -2.75 -5.53 -10.02
C THR A 71 -1.51 -6.07 -9.29
N TYR A 72 -0.81 -5.22 -8.53
CA TYR A 72 0.33 -5.65 -7.73
C TYR A 72 -0.15 -6.52 -6.58
N PHE A 73 0.36 -7.76 -6.51
CA PHE A 73 -0.17 -8.80 -5.62
C PHE A 73 -0.25 -8.35 -4.14
N PRO A 74 0.78 -7.72 -3.54
CA PRO A 74 0.69 -7.15 -2.20
C PRO A 74 -0.43 -6.10 -2.00
N CYS A 75 -0.70 -5.27 -3.01
CA CYS A 75 -1.78 -4.28 -2.95
C CYS A 75 -3.16 -4.93 -3.05
N VAL A 76 -3.29 -6.01 -3.84
CA VAL A 76 -4.52 -6.79 -3.95
C VAL A 76 -4.84 -7.49 -2.63
N GLU A 77 -3.85 -8.10 -1.98
CA GLU A 77 -4.01 -8.75 -0.67
C GLU A 77 -4.29 -7.74 0.45
N ALA A 78 -3.76 -6.52 0.38
CA ALA A 78 -4.07 -5.47 1.34
C ALA A 78 -5.52 -4.96 1.21
N LYS A 79 -6.08 -4.94 -0.02
CA LYS A 79 -7.45 -4.44 -0.30
C LYS A 79 -8.51 -5.52 -0.07
N GLN A 80 -8.17 -6.77 -0.34
CA GLN A 80 -9.03 -7.91 -0.07
C GLN A 80 -8.48 -8.60 1.17
N GLY A 81 -9.10 -8.33 2.32
CA GLY A 81 -8.97 -9.18 3.49
C GLY A 81 -9.48 -10.58 3.17
N LEU A 82 -8.70 -11.34 2.42
CA LEU A 82 -8.81 -12.77 2.21
C LEU A 82 -8.07 -13.39 3.39
N GLU A 83 -8.84 -13.60 4.45
CA GLU A 83 -8.68 -14.77 5.29
C GLU A 83 -8.30 -15.94 4.36
N ASP A 84 -7.10 -16.51 4.52
CA ASP A 84 -6.77 -17.94 4.33
C ASP A 84 -5.23 -18.18 4.28
N ASP A 85 -4.67 -18.42 5.47
CA ASP A 85 -3.62 -19.41 5.78
C ASP A 85 -2.15 -19.19 5.32
N PHE A 86 -1.43 -18.28 5.99
CA PHE A 86 0.01 -18.44 6.23
C PHE A 86 0.35 -18.29 7.72
N MET A 87 0.94 -19.35 8.26
CA MET A 87 1.44 -19.48 9.63
C MET A 87 2.25 -18.26 10.08
N THR A 88 1.61 -17.41 10.89
CA THR A 88 2.31 -16.42 11.69
C THR A 88 2.80 -17.07 12.98
N CYS A 89 4.11 -17.14 13.17
CA CYS A 89 4.70 -17.32 14.49
C CYS A 89 4.59 -16.00 15.28
N THR A 90 3.36 -15.54 15.53
CA THR A 90 3.10 -14.48 16.50
C THR A 90 2.47 -15.15 17.71
N SER A 91 3.17 -15.05 18.84
CA SER A 91 2.67 -15.56 20.12
C SER A 91 1.51 -14.69 20.59
N SER A 92 0.31 -14.98 20.10
CA SER A 92 -0.96 -14.52 20.68
C SER A 92 -2.09 -15.46 20.25
N VAL A 93 -1.91 -16.76 20.51
CA VAL A 93 -3.08 -17.59 20.80
C VAL A 93 -3.49 -17.21 22.22
N THR A 94 -4.37 -16.22 22.38
CA THR A 94 -5.43 -16.41 23.38
C THR A 94 -6.38 -17.43 22.78
N SER A 95 -5.90 -18.67 22.66
CA SER A 95 -6.79 -19.81 22.60
C SER A 95 -7.44 -19.74 23.97
N ASN A 96 -8.62 -19.12 23.99
CA ASN A 96 -9.61 -19.49 24.96
C ASN A 96 -9.58 -21.00 24.93
N HIS A 97 -9.00 -21.57 25.99
CA HIS A 97 -9.29 -22.93 26.33
C HIS A 97 -10.82 -23.00 26.31
N GLY A 98 -11.35 -23.60 25.24
CA GLY A 98 -12.53 -24.41 25.33
C GLY A 98 -12.20 -25.55 26.29
N PHE A 99 -11.99 -25.24 27.57
CA PHE A 99 -12.48 -26.09 28.65
C PHE A 99 -13.99 -25.99 28.55
N GLY A 100 -14.54 -26.65 27.52
CA GLY A 100 -15.86 -27.21 27.61
C GLY A 100 -15.87 -27.92 28.94
N PHE A 101 -16.80 -27.51 29.79
CA PHE A 101 -17.10 -28.09 31.09
C PHE A 101 -17.03 -29.62 30.99
N LEU A 102 -15.86 -30.21 31.23
CA LEU A 102 -15.78 -31.60 31.60
C LEU A 102 -16.45 -31.61 32.96
N PRO A 103 -17.66 -32.20 33.04
CA PRO A 103 -18.58 -31.90 34.11
C PRO A 103 -17.91 -32.37 35.39
N VAL A 104 -17.92 -31.53 36.41
CA VAL A 104 -17.43 -31.85 37.76
C VAL A 104 -17.97 -33.22 38.25
N PHE A 105 -19.09 -33.67 37.69
CA PHE A 105 -19.64 -35.02 37.78
C PHE A 105 -18.69 -36.16 37.39
N ILE A 106 -17.92 -36.08 36.30
CA ILE A 106 -17.02 -37.18 35.90
C ILE A 106 -15.89 -37.35 36.91
N ILE A 107 -15.34 -36.23 37.42
CA ILE A 107 -14.29 -36.26 38.45
C ILE A 107 -14.82 -36.88 39.76
N LEU A 108 -16.03 -36.52 40.17
CA LEU A 108 -16.72 -37.12 41.33
C LEU A 108 -16.99 -38.62 41.13
N ILE A 109 -17.44 -39.03 39.94
CA ILE A 109 -17.71 -40.43 39.61
C ILE A 109 -16.42 -41.27 39.63
N VAL A 110 -15.31 -40.75 39.09
CA VAL A 110 -14.01 -41.42 39.11
C VAL A 110 -13.45 -41.51 40.54
N ALA A 111 -13.57 -40.44 41.33
CA ALA A 111 -13.15 -40.43 42.73
C ALA A 111 -13.96 -41.43 43.59
N ILE A 112 -15.28 -41.48 43.42
CA ILE A 112 -16.14 -42.45 44.12
C ILE A 112 -15.76 -43.88 43.72
N ARG A 113 -15.61 -44.16 42.41
CA ARG A 113 -15.18 -45.50 41.92
C ARG A 113 -13.84 -45.92 42.52
N TYR A 114 -12.87 -45.01 42.61
CA TYR A 114 -11.54 -45.28 43.15
C TYR A 114 -11.56 -45.56 44.66
N VAL A 115 -12.32 -44.77 45.43
CA VAL A 115 -12.51 -44.98 46.87
C VAL A 115 -13.21 -46.32 47.15
N TYR A 116 -14.26 -46.66 46.38
CA TYR A 116 -14.91 -47.96 46.51
C TYR A 116 -13.99 -49.13 46.18
N GLN A 117 -13.15 -49.02 45.14
CA GLN A 117 -12.14 -50.05 44.82
C GLN A 117 -11.07 -50.20 45.91
N CYS A 118 -10.75 -49.11 46.62
CA CYS A 118 -9.80 -49.11 47.73
C CYS A 118 -10.39 -49.70 49.02
N ILE A 119 -11.69 -49.51 49.27
CA ILE A 119 -12.40 -50.07 50.43
C ILE A 119 -12.81 -51.54 50.21
N SER A 120 -12.96 -51.99 48.96
CA SER A 120 -13.35 -53.37 48.63
C SER A 120 -12.17 -54.35 48.44
N ARG A 121 -10.95 -53.98 48.86
CA ARG A 121 -9.77 -54.85 48.94
C ARG A 121 -9.32 -54.98 50.39
#